data_AF-A0AA40T2W3-F1
#
_entry.id   AF-A0AA40T2W3-F1
#
_cell.length_a   1.000
_cell.length_b   1.000
_cell.length_c   1.000
_cell.angle_alpha   90.00
_cell.angle_beta   90.00
_cell.angle_gamma   90.00
#
_symmetry.space_group_name_H-M   'P 1'
#
loop_
_entity.id
_entity.type
_entity.pdbx_description
1 polymer ?
#
loop_
_entity_poly.entity_id
_entity_poly.type
_entity_poly.pdbx_seq_one_letter_code
_entity_poly.pdbx_strand_id
1 'polypeptide(L)'
;MQKFLGLTIGLSAVICVPTVAFSLPLSENQTLNNLAEKARLEVSKTTGISTDHLSIANTATLANTGITRFKLRDIQGNMYDVSLDSAGNQISRETLEQAIQAINNKSFIGKLEAELANRIAQGSNSPIRVVFSLRAKTVRPYGQPNRAEYQNYLNTLRSQYAVIQQPLVNQLQESNQQVIYQSLYTPMVVAEVTPSLIQAIATRSDVERIYLERRGSPR
;
A
#
# COMPACT_ATOMS: atom_id res chain seq x y z
N MET A 1 24.58 54.36 56.31
CA MET A 1 23.14 54.59 56.55
C MET A 1 22.37 54.19 55.29
N GLN A 2 21.26 53.43 55.47
CA GLN A 2 20.11 53.15 54.55
C GLN A 2 20.40 52.60 53.13
N LYS A 3 20.13 51.32 52.81
CA LYS A 3 18.86 50.57 52.53
C LYS A 3 18.08 51.03 51.28
N PHE A 4 17.91 50.11 50.31
CA PHE A 4 16.66 49.56 49.67
C PHE A 4 17.05 48.84 48.35
N LEU A 5 17.00 47.50 48.27
CA LEU A 5 15.92 46.61 47.77
C LEU A 5 15.38 46.90 46.35
N GLY A 6 15.46 45.88 45.47
CA GLY A 6 14.73 45.78 44.20
C GLY A 6 15.33 44.64 43.35
N LEU A 7 14.90 43.38 43.52
CA LEU A 7 13.79 42.69 42.84
C LEU A 7 14.31 41.78 41.69
N THR A 8 14.27 40.48 41.98
CA THR A 8 14.43 39.32 41.11
C THR A 8 13.35 39.27 40.03
N ILE A 9 13.70 38.99 38.77
CA ILE A 9 12.84 38.20 37.87
C ILE A 9 13.72 37.27 37.03
N GLY A 10 13.49 35.97 37.19
CA GLY A 10 14.16 34.90 36.47
C GLY A 10 13.65 34.80 35.03
N LEU A 11 14.59 34.60 34.11
CA LEU A 11 14.34 34.33 32.71
C LEU A 11 13.87 32.87 32.57
N SER A 12 12.56 32.64 32.62
CA SER A 12 11.97 31.37 32.18
C SER A 12 11.96 31.36 30.65
N ALA A 13 12.93 30.67 30.04
CA ALA A 13 12.89 30.38 28.62
C ALA A 13 11.81 29.31 28.36
N VAL A 14 10.63 29.77 27.93
CA VAL A 14 9.62 28.91 27.33
C VAL A 14 10.18 28.42 26.00
N ILE A 15 10.55 27.13 25.94
CA ILE A 15 10.85 26.46 24.68
C ILE A 15 9.51 26.28 23.97
N CYS A 16 9.18 27.24 23.10
CA CYS A 16 8.11 27.11 22.15
C CYS A 16 8.58 26.10 21.08
N VAL A 17 8.14 24.85 21.19
CA VAL A 17 8.29 23.88 20.11
C VAL A 17 7.38 24.35 18.98
N PRO A 18 7.89 24.64 17.76
CA PRO A 18 7.00 24.95 16.67
C PRO A 18 6.24 23.68 16.30
N THR A 19 4.94 23.71 16.50
CA THR A 19 3.98 22.81 15.85
C THR A 19 4.18 23.01 14.35
N VAL A 20 4.79 22.03 13.69
CA VAL A 20 4.93 22.04 12.23
C VAL A 20 3.54 21.75 11.66
N ALA A 21 2.74 22.79 11.47
CA ALA A 21 1.59 22.71 10.58
C ALA A 21 2.13 22.46 9.18
N PHE A 22 1.93 21.24 8.66
CA PHE A 22 2.22 20.90 7.28
C PHE A 22 1.25 21.72 6.39
N SER A 23 1.61 22.99 6.12
CA SER A 23 0.93 23.80 5.13
C SER A 23 1.42 23.35 3.77
N LEU A 24 0.56 22.65 3.03
CA LEU A 24 0.78 22.44 1.61
C LEU A 24 0.95 23.81 0.93
N PRO A 25 1.89 23.98 0.00
CA PRO A 25 2.07 25.24 -0.71
C PRO A 25 0.74 25.67 -1.36
N LEU A 26 0.42 26.97 -1.29
CA LEU A 26 -0.86 27.55 -1.74
C LEU A 26 -1.31 27.09 -3.14
N SER A 27 -0.36 26.83 -4.04
CA SER A 27 -0.61 26.34 -5.41
C SER A 27 -1.17 24.92 -5.47
N GLU A 28 -0.74 24.02 -4.58
CA GLU A 28 -1.24 22.65 -4.51
C GLU A 28 -2.66 22.60 -3.92
N ASN A 29 -2.92 23.45 -2.92
CA ASN A 29 -4.23 23.53 -2.28
C ASN A 29 -5.31 24.09 -3.24
N GLN A 30 -4.96 25.10 -4.04
CA GLN A 30 -5.84 25.62 -5.10
C GLN A 30 -6.13 24.56 -6.18
N THR A 31 -5.11 23.81 -6.59
CA THR A 31 -5.27 22.75 -7.59
C THR A 31 -6.20 21.64 -7.08
N LEU A 32 -6.05 21.23 -5.82
CA LEU A 32 -6.89 20.20 -5.22
C LEU A 32 -8.34 20.66 -5.05
N ASN A 33 -8.56 21.92 -4.66
CA ASN A 33 -9.91 22.48 -4.55
C ASN A 33 -10.60 22.54 -5.91
N ASN A 34 -9.88 22.94 -6.96
CA ASN A 34 -10.41 22.92 -8.34
C ASN A 34 -10.79 21.50 -8.79
N LEU A 35 -9.98 20.49 -8.46
CA LEU A 35 -10.30 19.09 -8.75
C LEU A 35 -11.49 18.58 -7.93
N ALA A 36 -11.62 18.99 -6.67
CA ALA A 36 -12.75 18.63 -5.82
C ALA A 36 -14.08 19.17 -6.37
N GLU A 37 -14.12 20.41 -6.87
CA GLU A 37 -15.31 20.95 -7.53
C GLU A 37 -15.66 20.17 -8.79
N LYS A 38 -14.67 19.85 -9.63
CA LYS A 38 -14.87 19.00 -10.81
C LYS A 38 -15.39 17.60 -10.43
N ALA A 39 -14.90 17.02 -9.34
CA ALA A 39 -15.37 15.73 -8.85
C ALA A 39 -16.85 15.74 -8.47
N ARG A 40 -17.31 16.80 -7.77
CA ARG A 40 -18.74 17.00 -7.47
C ARG A 40 -19.56 17.15 -8.74
N LEU A 41 -19.07 17.92 -9.72
CA LEU A 41 -19.76 18.11 -11.00
C LEU A 41 -19.94 16.79 -11.76
N GLU A 42 -18.92 15.92 -11.82
CA GLU A 42 -19.04 14.63 -12.52
C GLU A 42 -20.03 13.68 -11.85
N VAL A 43 -20.03 13.60 -10.51
CA VAL A 43 -21.04 12.82 -9.77
C VAL A 43 -22.43 13.41 -9.98
N SER A 44 -22.56 14.74 -9.96
CA SER A 44 -23.82 15.44 -10.18
C SER A 44 -24.40 15.14 -11.57
N LYS A 45 -23.59 15.21 -12.63
CA LYS A 45 -24.01 14.86 -14.01
C LYS A 45 -24.53 13.43 -14.11
N THR A 46 -23.92 12.50 -13.39
CA THR A 46 -24.24 11.06 -13.51
C THR A 46 -25.44 10.66 -12.66
N THR A 47 -25.65 11.31 -11.51
CA THR A 47 -26.66 10.92 -10.51
C THR A 47 -27.85 11.88 -10.43
N GLY A 48 -27.71 13.10 -10.95
CA GLY A 48 -28.69 14.18 -10.81
C GLY A 48 -28.67 14.88 -9.44
N ILE A 49 -27.77 14.49 -8.53
CA ILE A 49 -27.64 15.10 -7.20
C ILE A 49 -26.97 16.49 -7.34
N SER A 50 -27.51 17.51 -6.69
CA SER A 50 -26.87 18.85 -6.66
C SER A 50 -25.46 18.77 -6.07
N THR A 51 -24.51 19.53 -6.63
CA THR A 51 -23.14 19.64 -6.10
C THR A 51 -23.12 20.07 -4.64
N ASP A 52 -24.06 20.92 -4.22
CA ASP A 52 -24.16 21.41 -2.83
C ASP A 52 -24.55 20.30 -1.84
N HIS A 53 -25.11 19.19 -2.35
CA HIS A 53 -25.47 18.01 -1.56
C HIS A 53 -24.39 16.93 -1.58
N LEU A 54 -23.22 17.20 -2.16
CA LEU A 54 -22.09 16.28 -2.25
C LEU A 54 -20.90 16.80 -1.45
N SER A 55 -20.50 16.03 -0.44
CA SER A 55 -19.33 16.31 0.38
C SER A 55 -18.17 15.37 0.04
N ILE A 56 -16.93 15.86 0.07
CA ILE A 56 -15.74 15.01 -0.10
C ILE A 56 -15.51 14.28 1.23
N ALA A 57 -15.65 12.95 1.21
CA ALA A 57 -15.42 12.09 2.36
C ALA A 57 -13.97 11.61 2.44
N ASN A 58 -13.31 11.42 1.29
CA ASN A 58 -11.90 11.05 1.23
C ASN A 58 -11.28 11.44 -0.12
N THR A 59 -9.98 11.73 -0.10
CA THR A 59 -9.20 12.04 -1.29
C THR A 59 -7.90 11.25 -1.26
N ALA A 60 -7.52 10.62 -2.38
CA ALA A 60 -6.27 9.89 -2.50
C ALA A 60 -5.61 10.15 -3.85
N THR A 61 -4.37 10.64 -3.85
CA THR A 61 -3.58 10.84 -5.06
C THR A 61 -2.71 9.61 -5.33
N LEU A 62 -2.74 9.11 -6.56
CA LEU A 62 -1.86 8.03 -7.00
C LEU A 62 -0.50 8.62 -7.38
N ALA A 63 0.52 8.31 -6.57
CA ALA A 63 1.86 8.83 -6.73
C ALA A 63 2.39 8.65 -8.16
N ASN A 64 2.97 9.72 -8.72
CA ASN A 64 3.59 9.75 -10.05
C ASN A 64 2.65 9.45 -11.24
N THR A 65 1.32 9.58 -11.06
CA THR A 65 0.35 9.41 -12.17
C THR A 65 -0.46 10.66 -12.47
N GLY A 66 -0.48 11.64 -11.56
CA GLY A 66 -1.37 12.80 -11.66
C GLY A 66 -2.85 12.47 -11.47
N ILE A 67 -3.18 11.24 -11.08
CA ILE A 67 -4.56 10.80 -10.85
C ILE A 67 -4.93 11.07 -9.39
N THR A 68 -6.08 11.72 -9.18
CA THR A 68 -6.68 11.92 -7.86
C THR A 68 -8.03 11.23 -7.78
N ARG A 69 -8.21 10.41 -6.75
CA ARG A 69 -9.46 9.70 -6.44
C ARG A 69 -10.21 10.45 -5.37
N PHE A 70 -11.49 10.69 -5.60
CA PHE A 70 -12.40 11.30 -4.65
C PHE A 70 -13.49 10.30 -4.28
N LYS A 71 -13.71 10.18 -2.97
CA LYS A 71 -14.92 9.58 -2.42
C LYS A 71 -15.84 10.69 -2.01
N LEU A 72 -17.03 10.73 -2.59
CA LEU A 72 -18.06 11.69 -2.25
C LEU A 72 -19.15 11.00 -1.45
N ARG A 73 -19.77 11.75 -0.54
CA ARG A 73 -20.92 11.33 0.24
C ARG A 73 -22.06 12.31 0.01
N ASP A 74 -23.25 11.79 -0.28
CA ASP A 74 -24.47 12.60 -0.32
C ASP A 74 -25.09 12.80 1.07
N ILE A 75 -26.13 13.61 1.15
CA ILE A 75 -26.88 13.88 2.40
C ILE A 75 -27.56 12.65 3.00
N GLN A 76 -27.78 11.60 2.22
CA GLN A 76 -28.37 10.33 2.66
C GLN A 76 -27.31 9.33 3.13
N GLY A 77 -26.02 9.66 2.95
CA GLY A 77 -24.89 8.81 3.31
C GLY A 77 -24.44 7.85 2.21
N ASN A 78 -25.01 7.92 1.00
CA ASN A 78 -24.53 7.10 -0.11
C ASN A 78 -23.17 7.58 -0.59
N MET A 79 -22.34 6.62 -1.00
CA MET A 79 -20.95 6.86 -1.39
C MET A 79 -20.78 6.75 -2.91
N TYR A 80 -20.07 7.71 -3.48
CA TYR A 80 -19.74 7.76 -4.91
C TYR A 80 -18.23 7.90 -5.07
N ASP A 81 -17.67 7.22 -6.06
CA ASP A 81 -16.23 7.27 -6.35
C ASP A 81 -16.03 7.89 -7.74
N VAL A 82 -15.16 8.89 -7.83
CA VAL A 82 -14.71 9.46 -9.10
C VAL A 82 -13.19 9.57 -9.10
N SER A 83 -12.57 9.30 -10.24
CA SER A 83 -11.13 9.44 -10.42
C SER A 83 -10.91 10.45 -11.54
N LEU A 84 -10.09 11.47 -11.26
CA LEU A 84 -9.78 12.54 -12.20
C LEU A 84 -8.29 12.53 -12.55
N ASP A 85 -7.96 12.89 -13.79
CA ASP A 85 -6.59 13.24 -14.18
C ASP A 85 -6.18 14.64 -13.67
N SER A 86 -4.95 15.04 -13.94
CA SER A 86 -4.42 16.35 -13.51
C SER A 86 -5.09 17.54 -14.19
N ALA A 87 -5.76 17.33 -15.33
CA ALA A 87 -6.58 18.35 -15.99
C ALA A 87 -8.01 18.38 -15.44
N GLY A 88 -8.40 17.42 -14.59
CA GLY A 88 -9.70 17.29 -13.98
C GLY A 88 -10.74 16.57 -14.86
N ASN A 89 -10.30 15.79 -15.85
CA ASN A 89 -11.18 14.93 -16.62
C ASN A 89 -11.39 13.60 -15.90
N GLN A 90 -12.60 13.06 -15.95
CA GLN A 90 -12.87 11.73 -15.42
C GLN A 90 -12.12 10.67 -16.22
N ILE A 91 -11.40 9.80 -15.51
CA ILE A 91 -10.76 8.63 -16.10
C ILE A 91 -11.63 7.39 -15.93
N SER A 92 -11.53 6.48 -16.91
CA SER A 92 -12.22 5.19 -16.84
C SER A 92 -11.66 4.30 -15.72
N ARG A 93 -12.45 3.31 -15.29
CA ARG A 93 -12.00 2.32 -14.32
C ARG A 93 -10.82 1.52 -14.86
N GLU A 94 -10.86 1.17 -16.14
CA GLU A 94 -9.80 0.43 -16.83
C GLU A 94 -8.49 1.21 -16.83
N THR A 95 -8.53 2.52 -17.12
CA THR A 95 -7.35 3.40 -17.06
C THR A 95 -6.79 3.50 -15.64
N LEU A 96 -7.66 3.62 -14.64
CA LEU A 96 -7.24 3.62 -13.23
C LEU A 96 -6.56 2.31 -12.85
N GLU A 97 -7.15 1.17 -13.23
CA GLU A 97 -6.59 -0.16 -12.96
C GLU A 97 -5.22 -0.34 -13.65
N GLN A 98 -5.07 0.13 -14.90
CA GLN A 98 -3.79 0.15 -15.61
C GLN A 98 -2.74 1.04 -14.91
N ALA A 99 -3.13 2.22 -14.44
CA ALA A 99 -2.21 3.11 -13.72
C ALA A 99 -1.74 2.49 -12.38
N ILE A 100 -2.66 1.86 -11.64
CA ILE A 100 -2.33 1.11 -10.42
C ILE A 100 -1.38 -0.04 -10.75
N GLN A 101 -1.66 -0.81 -11.81
CA GLN A 101 -0.79 -1.89 -12.26
C GLN A 101 0.60 -1.36 -12.65
N ALA A 102 0.69 -0.23 -13.35
CA ALA A 102 1.95 0.38 -13.74
C ALA A 102 2.78 0.80 -12.51
N ILE A 103 2.16 1.41 -11.49
CA ILE A 103 2.84 1.72 -10.22
C ILE A 103 3.35 0.43 -9.56
N ASN A 104 2.49 -0.59 -9.46
CA ASN A 104 2.84 -1.88 -8.86
C ASN A 104 3.93 -2.62 -9.65
N ASN A 105 4.07 -2.34 -10.93
CA ASN A 105 5.08 -2.95 -11.81
C ASN A 105 6.38 -2.15 -11.87
N LYS A 106 6.37 -0.84 -11.59
CA LYS A 106 7.55 0.03 -11.70
C LYS A 106 8.74 -0.46 -10.85
N SER A 107 8.45 -1.07 -9.71
CA SER A 107 9.48 -1.61 -8.80
C SER A 107 9.87 -3.07 -9.14
N PHE A 108 9.53 -3.57 -10.33
CA PHE A 108 9.73 -4.96 -10.71
C PHE A 108 10.27 -5.13 -12.13
N ILE A 109 11.09 -6.17 -12.29
CA ILE A 109 11.53 -6.71 -13.58
C ILE A 109 10.88 -8.09 -13.71
N GLY A 110 9.79 -8.18 -14.48
CA GLY A 110 8.94 -9.36 -14.50
C GLY A 110 8.29 -9.61 -13.13
N LYS A 111 8.55 -10.79 -12.53
CA LYS A 111 8.07 -11.12 -11.18
C LYS A 111 9.05 -10.73 -10.07
N LEU A 112 10.28 -10.34 -10.43
CA LEU A 112 11.33 -10.02 -9.47
C LEU A 112 11.26 -8.54 -9.10
N GLU A 113 11.36 -8.24 -7.81
CA GLU A 113 11.63 -6.88 -7.38
C GLU A 113 12.90 -6.34 -8.07
N ALA A 114 12.90 -5.09 -8.51
CA ALA A 114 13.98 -4.50 -9.31
C ALA A 114 15.35 -4.59 -8.61
N GLU A 115 15.39 -4.35 -7.30
CA GLU A 115 16.61 -4.51 -6.50
C GLU A 115 17.10 -5.97 -6.47
N LEU A 116 16.19 -6.94 -6.32
CA LEU A 116 16.51 -8.36 -6.37
C LEU A 116 17.03 -8.76 -7.76
N ALA A 117 16.37 -8.29 -8.82
CA ALA A 117 16.80 -8.54 -10.19
C ALA A 117 18.20 -7.97 -10.46
N ASN A 118 18.50 -6.76 -9.98
CA ASN A 118 19.82 -6.16 -10.08
C ASN A 118 20.88 -6.97 -9.31
N ARG A 119 20.57 -7.45 -8.10
CA ARG A 119 21.48 -8.28 -7.31
C ARG A 119 21.79 -9.61 -7.99
N ILE A 120 20.79 -10.23 -8.63
CA ILE A 120 20.97 -11.46 -9.42
C ILE A 120 21.84 -11.17 -10.66
N ALA A 121 21.62 -10.04 -11.34
CA ALA A 121 22.38 -9.65 -12.53
C ALA A 121 23.87 -9.38 -12.25
N GLN A 122 24.23 -9.04 -11.02
CA GLN A 122 25.64 -8.88 -10.60
C GLN A 122 26.43 -10.20 -10.56
N GLY A 123 25.78 -11.35 -10.76
CA GLY A 123 26.46 -12.63 -11.01
C GLY A 123 27.00 -13.37 -9.78
N SER A 124 26.75 -12.88 -8.57
CA SER A 124 27.05 -13.65 -7.35
C SER A 124 26.04 -14.78 -7.20
N ASN A 125 26.51 -16.03 -7.06
CA ASN A 125 25.64 -17.19 -6.81
C ASN A 125 25.37 -17.46 -5.32
N SER A 126 25.71 -16.52 -4.44
CA SER A 126 25.44 -16.66 -3.01
C SER A 126 23.93 -16.68 -2.73
N PRO A 127 23.43 -17.53 -1.82
CA PRO A 127 22.03 -17.53 -1.44
C PRO A 127 21.53 -16.15 -1.00
N ILE A 128 20.31 -15.82 -1.41
CA ILE A 128 19.64 -14.55 -1.12
C ILE A 128 18.37 -14.88 -0.36
N ARG A 129 18.12 -14.16 0.73
CA ARG A 129 16.84 -14.23 1.43
C ARG A 129 15.77 -13.49 0.66
N VAL A 130 14.73 -14.21 0.29
CA VAL A 130 13.64 -13.71 -0.54
C VAL A 130 12.29 -14.10 0.04
N VAL A 131 11.27 -13.30 -0.29
CA VAL A 131 9.87 -13.59 -0.02
C VAL A 131 9.20 -13.96 -1.34
N PHE A 132 8.67 -15.17 -1.43
CA PHE A 132 7.83 -15.61 -2.53
C PHE A 132 6.37 -15.33 -2.19
N SER A 133 5.70 -14.47 -2.95
CA SER A 133 4.26 -14.26 -2.89
C SER A 133 3.57 -15.14 -3.92
N LEU A 134 2.68 -16.01 -3.46
CA LEU A 134 1.95 -16.96 -4.28
C LEU A 134 0.54 -16.44 -4.55
N ARG A 135 0.02 -16.76 -5.73
CA ARG A 135 -1.36 -16.44 -6.10
C ARG A 135 -2.31 -17.20 -5.19
N ALA A 136 -3.21 -16.46 -4.55
CA ALA A 136 -4.37 -17.04 -3.86
C ALA A 136 -5.66 -16.44 -4.43
N LYS A 137 -6.74 -17.22 -4.37
CA LYS A 137 -8.07 -16.65 -4.59
C LYS A 137 -8.33 -15.61 -3.50
N THR A 138 -8.95 -14.48 -3.87
CA THR A 138 -9.34 -13.45 -2.92
C THR A 138 -10.24 -14.07 -1.86
N VAL A 139 -9.76 -14.14 -0.62
CA VAL A 139 -10.59 -14.54 0.50
C VAL A 139 -11.49 -13.36 0.84
N ARG A 140 -12.80 -13.60 0.95
CA ARG A 140 -13.75 -12.56 1.32
C ARG A 140 -13.29 -11.91 2.64
N PRO A 141 -13.28 -10.57 2.73
CA PRO A 141 -13.00 -9.88 3.98
C PRO A 141 -13.93 -10.39 5.07
N TYR A 142 -13.38 -10.63 6.26
CA TYR A 142 -14.17 -11.02 7.41
C TYR A 142 -15.14 -9.87 7.76
N GLY A 143 -16.44 -10.11 7.61
CA GLY A 143 -17.50 -9.13 7.82
C GLY A 143 -18.41 -9.42 9.01
N GLN A 144 -18.06 -10.39 9.87
CA GLN A 144 -18.90 -10.85 10.98
C GLN A 144 -18.35 -10.40 12.34
N PRO A 145 -19.18 -10.18 13.38
CA PRO A 145 -18.71 -9.56 14.63
C PRO A 145 -18.26 -10.54 15.73
N ASN A 146 -18.54 -11.85 15.65
CA ASN A 146 -18.29 -12.75 16.78
C ASN A 146 -16.92 -13.46 16.76
N ARG A 147 -16.39 -13.75 17.96
CA ARG A 147 -15.03 -14.30 18.12
C ARG A 147 -14.87 -15.72 17.57
N ALA A 148 -15.90 -16.56 17.68
CA ALA A 148 -15.83 -17.96 17.26
C ALA A 148 -15.73 -18.09 15.74
N GLU A 149 -16.55 -17.34 15.01
CA GLU A 149 -16.50 -17.24 13.55
C GLU A 149 -15.17 -16.68 13.07
N TYR A 150 -14.63 -15.67 13.77
CA TYR A 150 -13.30 -15.14 13.45
C TYR A 150 -12.20 -16.20 13.59
N GLN A 151 -12.22 -17.02 14.64
CA GLN A 151 -11.25 -18.10 14.80
C GLN A 151 -11.40 -19.18 13.72
N ASN A 152 -12.63 -19.54 13.35
CA ASN A 152 -12.88 -20.47 12.24
C ASN A 152 -12.38 -19.92 10.90
N TYR A 153 -12.58 -18.62 10.67
CA TYR A 153 -12.03 -17.92 9.51
C TYR A 153 -10.50 -17.99 9.47
N LEU A 154 -9.82 -17.70 10.59
CA LEU A 154 -8.36 -17.80 10.68
C LEU A 154 -7.85 -19.23 10.45
N ASN A 155 -8.52 -20.24 11.01
CA ASN A 155 -8.16 -21.64 10.80
C ASN A 155 -8.32 -22.07 9.33
N THR A 156 -9.37 -21.58 8.67
CA THR A 156 -9.60 -21.80 7.24
C THR A 156 -8.50 -21.16 6.41
N LEU A 157 -8.13 -19.91 6.70
CA LEU A 157 -7.02 -19.22 6.03
C LEU A 157 -5.71 -20.00 6.14
N ARG A 158 -5.34 -20.40 7.37
CA ARG A 158 -4.11 -21.16 7.64
C ARG A 158 -4.06 -22.44 6.82
N SER A 159 -5.16 -23.19 6.80
CA SER A 159 -5.24 -24.47 6.07
C SER A 159 -5.14 -24.26 4.56
N GLN A 160 -5.84 -23.27 4.00
CA GLN A 160 -5.80 -22.97 2.58
C GLN A 160 -4.41 -22.49 2.13
N TYR A 161 -3.79 -21.59 2.89
CA TYR A 161 -2.47 -21.07 2.54
C TYR A 161 -1.37 -22.11 2.70
N ALA A 162 -1.47 -23.04 3.66
CA ALA A 162 -0.55 -24.17 3.75
C ALA A 162 -0.57 -25.01 2.46
N VAL A 163 -1.77 -25.34 1.94
CA VAL A 163 -1.92 -26.09 0.69
C VAL A 163 -1.33 -25.33 -0.51
N ILE A 164 -1.53 -24.01 -0.58
CA ILE A 164 -0.96 -23.18 -1.65
C ILE A 164 0.57 -23.11 -1.57
N GLN A 165 1.13 -23.06 -0.36
CA GLN A 165 2.57 -22.93 -0.14
C GLN A 165 3.32 -24.26 -0.35
N GLN A 166 2.68 -25.40 -0.09
CA GLN A 166 3.34 -26.71 -0.06
C GLN A 166 4.13 -27.06 -1.34
N PRO A 167 3.64 -26.82 -2.57
CA PRO A 167 4.39 -27.14 -3.77
C PRO A 167 5.70 -26.34 -3.93
N LEU A 168 5.75 -25.11 -3.41
CA LEU A 168 6.98 -24.32 -3.38
C LEU A 168 7.93 -24.84 -2.28
N VAL A 169 7.38 -25.14 -1.10
CA VAL A 169 8.16 -25.68 0.04
C VAL A 169 8.85 -26.99 -0.34
N ASN A 170 8.14 -27.91 -0.98
CA ASN A 170 8.71 -29.17 -1.46
C ASN A 170 9.86 -28.91 -2.43
N GLN A 171 9.66 -28.05 -3.44
CA GLN A 171 10.71 -27.70 -4.40
C GLN A 171 11.95 -27.11 -3.72
N LEU A 172 11.77 -26.23 -2.72
CA LEU A 172 12.88 -25.63 -1.97
C LEU A 172 13.66 -26.70 -1.18
N GLN A 173 12.96 -27.63 -0.54
CA GLN A 173 13.57 -28.73 0.22
C GLN A 173 14.30 -29.72 -0.69
N GLU A 174 13.69 -30.13 -1.81
CA GLU A 174 14.29 -31.01 -2.82
C GLU A 174 15.57 -30.40 -3.42
N SER A 175 15.63 -29.06 -3.48
CA SER A 175 16.78 -28.30 -3.96
C SER A 175 17.81 -27.96 -2.87
N ASN A 176 17.67 -28.55 -1.67
CA ASN A 176 18.51 -28.28 -0.49
C ASN A 176 18.60 -26.78 -0.12
N GLN A 177 17.53 -26.02 -0.36
CA GLN A 177 17.44 -24.61 0.04
C GLN A 177 16.74 -24.47 1.39
N GLN A 178 17.10 -23.42 2.13
CA GLN A 178 16.59 -23.22 3.47
C GLN A 178 15.27 -22.45 3.44
N VAL A 179 14.18 -23.09 3.89
CA VAL A 179 12.94 -22.39 4.21
C VAL A 179 13.09 -21.72 5.59
N ILE A 180 12.91 -20.41 5.65
CA ILE A 180 13.05 -19.61 6.87
C ILE A 180 11.71 -19.45 7.58
N TYR A 181 10.64 -19.18 6.83
CA TYR A 181 9.32 -18.91 7.37
C TYR A 181 8.22 -19.19 6.36
N GLN A 182 7.08 -19.70 6.84
CA GLN A 182 5.84 -19.87 6.08
C GLN A 182 4.75 -19.03 6.74
N SER A 183 4.14 -18.12 5.98
CA SER A 183 3.11 -17.24 6.52
C SER A 183 1.81 -17.99 6.78
N LEU A 184 1.24 -17.77 7.97
CA LEU A 184 -0.02 -18.38 8.38
C LEU A 184 -1.25 -17.67 7.80
N TYR A 185 -1.10 -16.41 7.41
CA TYR A 185 -2.24 -15.54 7.05
C TYR A 185 -2.09 -14.86 5.70
N THR A 186 -1.00 -15.14 4.99
CA THR A 186 -0.80 -14.74 3.60
C THR A 186 -0.15 -15.91 2.86
N PRO A 187 -0.36 -16.05 1.54
CA PRO A 187 0.26 -17.08 0.73
C PRO A 187 1.72 -16.73 0.44
N MET A 188 2.56 -16.63 1.49
CA MET A 188 3.94 -16.17 1.38
C MET A 188 4.92 -17.12 2.06
N VAL A 189 6.04 -17.41 1.38
CA VAL A 189 7.14 -18.23 1.89
C VAL A 189 8.42 -17.40 1.87
N VAL A 190 9.15 -17.38 2.98
CA VAL A 190 10.48 -16.79 3.09
C VAL A 190 11.52 -17.91 3.03
N ALA A 191 12.50 -17.78 2.16
CA ALA A 191 13.57 -18.75 2.03
C ALA A 191 14.90 -18.09 1.64
N GLU A 192 15.99 -18.77 1.95
CA GLU A 192 17.34 -18.42 1.54
C GLU A 192 17.71 -19.28 0.33
N VAL A 193 17.81 -18.64 -0.84
CA VAL A 193 17.77 -19.33 -2.14
C VAL A 193 18.83 -18.80 -3.10
N THR A 194 19.50 -19.69 -3.83
CA THR A 194 20.43 -19.30 -4.91
C THR A 194 19.71 -18.54 -6.04
N PRO A 195 20.40 -17.59 -6.72
CA PRO A 195 19.85 -16.87 -7.87
C PRO A 195 19.25 -17.75 -8.98
N SER A 196 19.90 -18.87 -9.31
CA SER A 196 19.41 -19.80 -10.34
C SER A 196 18.04 -20.37 -9.97
N LEU A 197 17.85 -20.78 -8.71
CA LEU A 197 16.56 -21.29 -8.26
C LEU A 197 15.52 -20.17 -8.12
N ILE A 198 15.90 -18.95 -7.74
CA ILE A 198 14.99 -17.79 -7.75
C ILE A 198 14.42 -17.57 -9.16
N GLN A 199 15.28 -17.60 -10.19
CA GLN A 199 14.88 -17.47 -11.58
C GLN A 199 13.97 -18.62 -12.03
N ALA A 200 14.30 -19.86 -11.66
CA ALA A 200 13.46 -21.02 -11.95
C ALA A 200 12.07 -20.90 -11.29
N ILE A 201 12.00 -20.52 -10.01
CA ILE A 201 10.73 -20.31 -9.29
C ILE A 201 9.92 -19.16 -9.91
N ALA A 202 10.56 -18.10 -10.41
CA ALA A 202 9.88 -17.00 -11.08
C ALA A 202 9.09 -17.45 -12.33
N THR A 203 9.45 -18.57 -12.96
CA THR A 203 8.71 -19.10 -14.12
C THR A 203 7.38 -19.75 -13.75
N ARG A 204 7.19 -20.18 -12.50
CA ARG A 204 5.99 -20.91 -12.06
C ARG A 204 4.73 -20.05 -12.14
N SER A 205 3.61 -20.62 -12.61
CA SER A 205 2.35 -19.90 -12.78
C SER A 205 1.70 -19.44 -11.47
N ASP A 206 1.94 -20.18 -10.39
CA ASP A 206 1.42 -19.91 -9.04
C ASP A 206 2.21 -18.83 -8.30
N VAL A 207 3.41 -18.47 -8.76
CA VAL A 207 4.18 -17.35 -8.19
C VAL A 207 3.69 -16.03 -8.79
N GLU A 208 3.31 -15.11 -7.90
CA GLU A 208 2.87 -13.77 -8.25
C GLU A 208 4.05 -12.79 -8.31
N ARG A 209 4.83 -12.72 -7.22
CA ARG A 209 5.97 -11.80 -7.05
C ARG A 209 7.03 -12.41 -6.15
N ILE A 210 8.27 -11.96 -6.34
CA ILE A 210 9.41 -12.32 -5.50
C ILE A 210 10.10 -11.03 -5.04
N TYR A 211 10.24 -10.90 -3.73
CA TYR A 211 10.78 -9.72 -3.06
C TYR A 211 12.10 -10.05 -2.39
N LEU A 212 12.96 -9.06 -2.23
CA LEU A 212 14.07 -9.17 -1.29
C LEU A 212 13.51 -9.16 0.14
N GLU A 213 13.88 -10.14 0.96
CA GLU A 213 13.54 -10.11 2.39
C GLU A 213 14.35 -9.00 3.05
N ARG A 214 13.67 -7.94 3.51
CA ARG A 214 14.28 -6.86 4.30
C ARG A 214 13.99 -7.11 5.76
N ARG A 215 15.03 -7.21 6.59
CA ARG A 215 14.86 -7.19 8.04
C ARG A 215 14.42 -5.79 8.44
N GLY A 216 13.14 -5.64 8.81
CA GLY A 216 12.60 -4.50 9.53
C GLY A 216 12.54 -3.18 8.75
N SER A 217 11.53 -3.01 7.91
CA SER A 217 10.85 -1.72 7.71
C SER A 217 9.49 -2.00 7.04
N PRO A 218 8.36 -1.57 7.62
CA PRO A 218 7.10 -1.55 6.89
C PRO A 218 7.24 -0.68 5.65
N ARG A 219 6.69 -1.14 4.52
CA ARG A 219 6.46 -0.30 3.35
C ARG A 219 5.09 0.36 3.47
#